data_AF-A0A4S2F911-F1
#
_entry.id   AF-A0A4S2F911-F1
#
_cell.length_a   1.000
_cell.length_b   1.000
_cell.length_c   1.000
_cell.angle_alpha   90.00
_cell.angle_beta   90.00
_cell.angle_gamma   90.00
#
_symmetry.space_group_name_H-M   'P 1'
#
loop_
_entity.id
_entity.type
_entity.pdbx_description
1 polymer ?
#
loop_
_entity_poly.entity_id
_entity_poly.type
_entity_poly.pdbx_seq_one_letter_code
_entity_poly.pdbx_strand_id
1 'polypeptide(L)'
;GTYESIVTNLDKDEFTITEIKELYHRRWEIETSYRDLKYDLDLNTLHSKKRNLIEQEIYARLILYNFCRRITNEVRIKERKREYEYQLNYVRAYHMIRDYL
;
A
#
# COMPACT_ATOMS: atom_id res chain seq x y z
N GLY A 1 -12.08 23.65 -8.02
CA GLY A 1 -11.66 24.13 -6.70
C GLY A 1 -12.31 23.24 -5.67
N THR A 2 -11.51 22.47 -4.94
CA THR A 2 -11.99 21.54 -3.91
C THR A 2 -11.62 22.16 -2.57
N TYR A 3 -12.63 22.69 -1.89
CA TYR A 3 -12.50 23.12 -0.50
C TYR A 3 -12.33 21.86 0.36
N GLU A 4 -11.26 21.81 1.16
CA GLU A 4 -10.95 20.70 2.05
C GLU A 4 -10.95 21.23 3.49
N SER A 5 -11.60 20.50 4.40
CA SER A 5 -11.65 20.82 5.83
C SER A 5 -11.09 19.65 6.63
N ILE A 6 -10.01 19.90 7.36
CA ILE A 6 -9.30 18.91 8.17
C ILE A 6 -9.44 19.32 9.63
N VAL A 7 -9.91 18.41 10.47
CA VAL A 7 -9.90 18.57 11.93
C VAL A 7 -8.66 17.86 12.45
N THR A 8 -7.82 18.58 13.17
CA THR A 8 -6.54 18.05 13.68
C THR A 8 -6.25 18.57 15.08
N ASN A 9 -5.50 17.78 15.86
CA ASN A 9 -4.93 18.19 17.14
C ASN A 9 -3.47 18.66 17.02
N LEU A 10 -2.94 18.75 15.79
CA LEU A 10 -1.61 19.29 15.52
C LEU A 10 -1.60 20.80 15.77
N ASP A 11 -0.51 21.27 16.36
CA ASP A 11 -0.33 22.68 16.66
C ASP A 11 -0.10 23.51 15.39
N LYS A 12 -0.75 24.66 15.30
CA LYS A 12 -0.72 25.54 14.12
C LYS A 12 0.60 26.29 13.95
N ASP A 13 1.35 26.46 15.04
CA ASP A 13 2.62 27.20 15.06
C ASP A 13 3.80 26.24 14.78
N GLU A 14 3.61 24.94 15.04
CA GLU A 14 4.54 23.86 14.68
C GLU A 14 4.33 23.30 13.25
N PHE A 15 3.08 23.16 12.79
CA PHE A 15 2.76 22.57 11.50
C PHE A 15 2.07 23.55 10.56
N THR A 16 2.68 23.75 9.38
CA THR A 16 2.08 24.54 8.32
C THR A 16 0.85 23.84 7.72
N ILE A 17 -0.04 24.63 7.10
CA ILE A 17 -1.21 24.10 6.38
C ILE A 17 -0.80 23.09 5.30
N THR A 18 0.35 23.32 4.64
CA THR A 18 0.87 22.41 3.60
C THR A 18 1.27 21.07 4.19
N GLU A 19 1.99 21.06 5.32
CA GLU A 19 2.38 19.82 6.00
C GLU A 19 1.16 19.04 6.50
N ILE A 20 0.16 19.73 7.06
CA ILE A 20 -1.10 19.08 7.49
C ILE A 20 -1.79 18.41 6.30
N LYS A 21 -1.83 19.08 5.13
CA LYS A 21 -2.39 18.49 3.91
C LYS A 21 -1.59 17.29 3.43
N GLU A 22 -0.27 17.39 3.37
CA GLU A 22 0.60 16.28 2.97
C GLU A 22 0.43 15.07 3.91
N LEU A 23 0.38 15.29 5.22
CA LEU A 23 0.12 14.26 6.21
C LEU A 23 -1.25 13.62 6.00
N TYR A 24 -2.29 14.42 5.74
CA TYR A 24 -3.62 13.89 5.47
C TYR A 24 -3.67 13.11 4.15
N HIS A 25 -2.96 13.55 3.12
CA HIS A 25 -2.88 12.83 1.84
C HIS A 25 -2.19 11.47 1.95
N ARG A 26 -1.23 11.29 2.87
CA ARG A 26 -0.65 9.97 3.16
C ARG A 26 -1.69 8.95 3.64
N ARG A 27 -2.83 9.39 4.18
CA ARG A 27 -3.95 8.50 4.51
C ARG A 27 -4.46 7.74 3.28
N TRP A 28 -4.42 8.32 2.08
CA TRP A 28 -4.90 7.67 0.87
C TRP A 28 -4.08 6.41 0.50
N GLU A 29 -2.82 6.37 0.90
CA GLU A 29 -1.94 5.21 0.68
C GLU A 29 -2.54 3.95 1.33
N ILE A 30 -3.15 4.07 2.52
CA ILE A 30 -3.76 2.92 3.20
C ILE A 30 -4.95 2.34 2.42
N GLU A 31 -5.74 3.19 1.75
CA GLU A 31 -6.89 2.75 0.96
C GLU A 31 -6.43 1.97 -0.27
N THR A 32 -5.31 2.41 -0.86
CA THR A 32 -4.66 1.70 -1.96
C THR A 32 -4.08 0.37 -1.47
N SER A 33 -3.41 0.34 -0.31
CA SER A 33 -2.93 -0.92 0.27
C SER A 33 -4.04 -1.93 0.55
N TYR A 34 -5.20 -1.49 1.07
CA TYR A 34 -6.34 -2.37 1.26
C TYR A 34 -6.93 -2.87 -0.07
N ARG A 35 -6.89 -2.06 -1.13
CA ARG A 35 -7.29 -2.50 -2.48
C ARG A 35 -6.34 -3.60 -2.97
N ASP A 36 -5.03 -3.38 -2.90
CA ASP A 36 -4.01 -4.36 -3.31
C ASP A 36 -4.16 -5.68 -2.53
N LEU A 37 -4.35 -5.60 -1.21
CA LEU A 37 -4.58 -6.78 -0.37
C LEU A 37 -5.81 -7.57 -0.81
N LYS A 38 -6.91 -6.88 -1.09
CA LYS A 38 -8.18 -7.50 -1.49
C LYS A 38 -8.11 -8.17 -2.85
N TYR A 39 -7.52 -7.51 -3.84
CA TYR A 39 -7.59 -7.93 -5.23
C TYR A 39 -6.31 -8.57 -5.73
N ASP A 40 -5.13 -8.02 -5.42
CA ASP A 40 -3.86 -8.54 -5.92
C ASP A 40 -3.38 -9.74 -5.11
N LEU A 41 -3.68 -9.77 -3.80
CA LEU A 41 -3.35 -10.88 -2.89
C LEU A 41 -4.57 -11.74 -2.51
N ASP A 42 -5.68 -11.54 -3.22
CA ASP A 42 -6.89 -12.35 -3.14
C ASP A 42 -7.42 -12.54 -1.70
N LEU A 43 -7.35 -11.49 -0.87
CA LEU A 43 -7.95 -11.51 0.47
C LEU A 43 -9.48 -11.61 0.45
N ASN A 44 -10.11 -11.28 -0.67
CA ASN A 44 -11.55 -11.45 -0.84
C ASN A 44 -11.98 -12.93 -0.88
N THR A 45 -11.07 -13.86 -1.12
CA THR A 45 -11.36 -15.30 -1.22
C THR A 45 -10.75 -16.05 -0.05
N LEU A 46 -11.50 -16.16 1.05
CA LEU A 46 -11.08 -16.93 2.23
C LEU A 46 -11.43 -18.41 2.06
N HIS A 47 -10.49 -19.29 2.41
CA HIS A 47 -10.68 -20.74 2.23
C HIS A 47 -11.33 -21.39 3.44
N SER A 48 -10.99 -20.91 4.63
CA SER A 48 -11.47 -21.47 5.87
C SER A 48 -12.87 -20.98 6.24
N LYS A 49 -13.61 -21.85 6.93
CA LYS A 49 -14.90 -21.53 7.58
C LYS A 49 -14.76 -21.35 9.10
N LYS A 50 -13.61 -21.71 9.68
CA LYS A 50 -13.36 -21.57 11.12
C LYS A 50 -12.79 -20.18 11.39
N ARG A 51 -13.38 -19.46 12.36
CA ARG A 51 -13.01 -18.07 12.68
C ARG A 51 -11.51 -17.88 12.93
N ASN A 52 -10.91 -18.74 13.75
CA ASN A 52 -9.49 -18.67 14.07
C ASN A 52 -8.58 -18.84 12.84
N LEU A 53 -8.99 -19.69 11.88
CA LEU A 53 -8.25 -19.91 10.65
C LEU A 53 -8.48 -18.78 9.63
N ILE A 54 -9.67 -18.17 9.62
CA ILE A 54 -9.93 -16.95 8.84
C ILE A 54 -9.02 -15.81 9.31
N GLU A 55 -8.90 -15.61 10.62
CA GLU A 55 -7.98 -14.62 11.19
C GLU A 55 -6.54 -14.91 10.77
N GLN A 56 -6.10 -16.17 10.83
CA GLN A 56 -4.77 -16.57 10.34
C GLN A 56 -4.57 -16.26 8.85
N GLU A 57 -5.55 -16.54 7.99
CA GLU A 57 -5.46 -16.21 6.55
C GLU A 57 -5.34 -14.70 6.30
N ILE A 58 -6.06 -13.88 7.07
CA ILE A 58 -5.97 -12.42 6.98
C ILE A 58 -4.56 -11.96 7.37
N TYR A 59 -4.04 -12.44 8.49
CA TYR A 59 -2.69 -12.08 8.96
C TYR A 59 -1.60 -12.57 8.00
N ALA A 60 -1.71 -13.79 7.46
CA ALA A 60 -0.77 -14.31 6.48
C ALA A 60 -0.69 -13.41 5.23
N ARG A 61 -1.84 -12.97 4.70
CA ARG A 61 -1.88 -12.06 3.55
C ARG A 61 -1.35 -10.67 3.88
N LEU A 62 -1.61 -10.14 5.08
CA LEU A 62 -1.03 -8.87 5.54
C LEU A 62 0.50 -8.94 5.64
N ILE A 63 1.04 -10.04 6.18
CA ILE A 63 2.48 -10.26 6.27
C ILE A 63 3.08 -10.35 4.87
N LEU A 64 2.47 -11.14 3.97
CA LEU A 64 2.93 -11.26 2.58
C LEU A 64 2.92 -9.90 1.87
N TYR A 65 1.87 -9.09 2.04
CA TYR A 65 1.81 -7.74 1.47
C TYR A 65 2.97 -6.87 1.94
N ASN A 66 3.19 -6.80 3.25
CA ASN A 66 4.25 -5.97 3.82
C ASN A 66 5.65 -6.45 3.38
N PHE A 67 5.84 -7.77 3.30
CA PHE A 67 7.07 -8.36 2.79
C PHE A 67 7.32 -7.99 1.33
N CYS A 68 6.33 -8.21 0.47
CA CYS A 68 6.40 -7.86 -0.93
C CYS A 68 6.64 -6.36 -1.13
N ARG A 69 5.91 -5.51 -0.41
CA ARG A 69 6.08 -4.05 -0.47
C ARG A 69 7.48 -3.63 -0.10
N ARG A 70 8.03 -4.20 0.97
CA ARG A 70 9.40 -3.92 1.40
C ARG A 70 10.41 -4.28 0.32
N ILE A 71 10.28 -5.45 -0.33
CA ILE A 71 11.16 -5.83 -1.45
C ILE A 71 11.00 -4.86 -2.62
N THR A 72 9.76 -4.57 -3.04
CA THR A 72 9.52 -3.72 -4.20
C THR A 72 10.00 -2.29 -4.02
N ASN A 73 9.98 -1.77 -2.80
CA ASN A 73 10.47 -0.42 -2.49
C ASN A 73 12.00 -0.30 -2.63
N GLU A 74 12.74 -1.40 -2.49
CA GLU A 74 14.20 -1.42 -2.69
C GLU A 74 14.59 -1.55 -4.18
N VAL A 75 13.64 -1.84 -5.07
CA VAL A 75 13.91 -2.02 -6.49
C VAL A 75 14.14 -0.66 -7.15
N ARG A 76 15.39 -0.41 -7.56
CA ARG A 76 15.75 0.79 -8.33
C ARG A 76 15.50 0.58 -9.82
N ILE A 77 14.58 1.34 -10.37
CA ILE A 77 14.32 1.37 -11.82
C ILE A 77 15.42 2.21 -12.47
N LYS A 78 16.14 1.62 -13.44
CA LYS A 78 17.20 2.35 -14.15
C LYS A 78 16.59 3.46 -14.99
N GLU A 79 16.93 4.70 -14.66
CA GLU A 79 16.59 5.87 -15.47
C GLU A 79 17.24 5.76 -16.85
N ARG A 80 16.45 5.99 -17.90
CA ARG A 80 16.91 6.06 -19.29
C ARG A 80 16.29 7.30 -19.91
N LYS A 81 17.04 8.01 -20.78
CA LYS A 81 16.49 9.10 -21.59
C LYS A 81 15.38 8.56 -22.50
N ARG A 82 14.14 8.69 -22.05
CA ARG A 82 12.91 8.21 -22.69
C ARG A 82 11.80 9.21 -22.39
N GLU A 83 10.74 9.17 -23.20
CA GLU A 83 9.57 10.05 -23.05
C GLU A 83 8.75 9.74 -21.80
N TYR A 84 8.74 8.49 -21.34
CA TYR A 84 7.97 8.03 -20.17
C TYR A 84 8.86 7.35 -19.13
N GLU A 85 8.55 7.63 -17.86
CA GLU A 85 9.13 6.93 -16.71
C GLU A 85 8.55 5.52 -16.57
N TYR A 86 9.42 4.54 -16.32
CA TYR A 86 8.97 3.19 -16.06
C TYR A 86 8.56 3.06 -14.59
N GLN A 87 7.43 2.40 -14.37
CA GLN A 87 6.95 2.06 -13.04
C GLN A 87 6.98 0.55 -12.83
N LEU A 88 7.18 0.14 -11.58
CA LEU A 88 7.18 -1.26 -11.21
C LEU A 88 5.74 -1.80 -11.25
N ASN A 89 5.54 -2.93 -11.92
CA ASN A 89 4.27 -3.63 -11.88
C ASN A 89 4.19 -4.46 -10.60
N TYR A 90 3.47 -3.95 -9.60
CA TYR A 90 3.39 -4.55 -8.28
C TYR A 90 2.73 -5.93 -8.27
N VAL A 91 1.65 -6.13 -9.03
CA VAL A 91 0.99 -7.43 -9.20
C VAL A 91 1.99 -8.47 -9.69
N ARG A 92 2.74 -8.15 -10.75
CA ARG A 92 3.74 -9.06 -11.31
C ARG A 92 4.87 -9.34 -10.32
N ALA A 93 5.29 -8.34 -9.55
CA ALA A 93 6.28 -8.53 -8.51
C ALA A 93 5.78 -9.45 -7.38
N TYR A 94 4.51 -9.34 -6.98
CA TYR A 94 3.91 -10.23 -5.98
C TYR A 94 3.89 -11.68 -6.45
N HIS A 95 3.51 -11.93 -7.71
CA HIS A 95 3.57 -13.26 -8.29
C HIS A 95 4.99 -13.82 -8.30
N MET A 96 5.97 -13.03 -8.75
CA MET A 96 7.38 -13.45 -8.74
C MET A 96 7.84 -13.80 -7.33
N ILE A 97 7.59 -12.92 -6.34
CA ILE A 97 8.01 -13.16 -4.95
C ILE A 97 7.36 -14.43 -4.40
N ARG A 98 6.08 -14.67 -4.71
CA ARG A 98 5.37 -15.89 -4.32
C ARG A 98 5.96 -17.15 -4.96
N ASP A 99 6.41 -17.08 -6.22
CA ASP A 99 7.02 -18.23 -6.91
C ASP A 99 8.41 -18.60 -6.32
N TYR A 100 9.08 -17.66 -5.66
CA TYR A 100 10.37 -17.90 -4.98
C TYR A 100 10.24 -18.35 -3.52
N LEU A 101 9.03 -18.30 -2.93
CA LEU A 101 8.73 -18.75 -1.56
C LEU A 101 8.21 -20.20 -1.56
#